data_AF-A0A1V2B416-F1
#
_entry.id   AF-A0A1V2B416-F1
#
_cell.length_a   1.000
_cell.length_b   1.000
_cell.length_c   1.000
_cell.angle_alpha   90.00
_cell.angle_beta   90.00
_cell.angle_gamma   90.00
#
_symmetry.space_group_name_H-M   'P 1'
#
loop_
_entity.id
_entity.type
_entity.pdbx_description
1 polymer ?
#
loop_
_entity_poly.entity_id
_entity_poly.type
_entity_poly.pdbx_seq_one_letter_code
_entity_poly.pdbx_strand_id
1 'polypeptide(L)'
;MNSFIGTWQDQGNAKITITGSQNFLTVTYNNGRGPFQGFEIDLTSPVINVNFTDDAPFVGVLGINNGKTQIFWINATVWTKI
;
A
#
# COMPACT_ATOMS: atom_id res chain seq x y z
N MET A 1 3.11 -10.87 10.45
CA MET A 1 3.52 -9.45 10.60
C MET A 1 3.08 -8.78 9.31
N ASN A 2 2.47 -7.59 9.36
CA ASN A 2 1.91 -7.01 8.14
C ASN A 2 3.04 -6.55 7.20
N SER A 3 3.14 -7.16 6.01
CA SER A 3 4.25 -6.97 5.07
C SER A 3 4.27 -5.56 4.47
N PHE A 4 3.11 -4.87 4.52
CA PHE A 4 2.90 -3.56 3.94
C PHE A 4 3.18 -2.41 4.90
N ILE A 5 3.33 -2.67 6.21
CA ILE A 5 3.66 -1.61 7.18
C ILE A 5 4.99 -0.94 6.80
N GLY A 6 4.98 0.40 6.87
CA GLY A 6 6.12 1.25 6.59
C GLY A 6 5.76 2.49 5.77
N THR A 7 6.81 3.14 5.27
CA THR A 7 6.68 4.32 4.43
C THR A 7 6.91 3.93 2.97
N TRP A 8 6.08 4.50 2.10
CA TRP A 8 6.08 4.25 0.67
C TRP A 8 6.04 5.57 -0.08
N GLN A 9 6.42 5.51 -1.36
CA GLN A 9 6.37 6.63 -2.29
C GLN A 9 5.63 6.23 -3.54
N ASP A 10 4.63 6.99 -3.97
CA ASP A 10 3.98 6.77 -5.26
C ASP A 10 4.77 7.41 -6.42
N GLN A 11 4.30 7.17 -7.64
CA GLN A 11 4.86 7.76 -8.87
C GLN A 11 4.79 9.29 -8.93
N GLY A 12 3.92 9.92 -8.14
CA GLY A 12 3.80 11.38 -8.01
C GLY A 12 4.72 11.97 -6.93
N ASN A 13 5.58 11.15 -6.30
CA ASN A 13 6.42 11.50 -5.15
C ASN A 13 5.64 11.84 -3.87
N ALA A 14 4.36 11.49 -3.79
CA ALA A 14 3.64 11.58 -2.52
C ALA A 14 4.17 10.51 -1.57
N LYS A 15 4.35 10.86 -0.29
CA LYS A 15 4.74 9.91 0.75
C LYS A 15 3.48 9.32 1.37
N ILE A 16 3.47 8.00 1.50
CA ILE A 16 2.37 7.23 2.06
C ILE A 16 2.88 6.47 3.28
N THR A 17 2.16 6.57 4.39
CA THR A 17 2.42 5.76 5.57
C THR A 17 1.34 4.69 5.67
N ILE A 18 1.77 3.43 5.75
CA ILE A 18 0.91 2.30 6.06
C ILE A 18 1.20 1.87 7.49
N THR A 19 0.19 1.99 8.36
CA THR A 19 0.22 1.51 9.74
C THR A 19 -0.82 0.41 9.92
N GLY A 20 -0.77 -0.36 11.00
CA GLY A 20 -1.75 -1.41 11.21
C GLY A 20 -1.33 -2.43 12.25
N SER A 21 -2.18 -3.43 12.44
CA SER A 21 -1.89 -4.58 13.28
C SER A 21 -2.51 -5.83 12.67
N GLN A 22 -1.79 -6.95 12.77
CA GLN A 22 -2.20 -8.22 12.15
C GLN A 22 -2.50 -8.02 10.66
N ASN A 23 -3.74 -8.26 10.24
CA ASN A 23 -4.16 -8.13 8.85
C ASN A 23 -4.83 -6.79 8.55
N PHE A 24 -5.15 -5.96 9.54
CA PHE A 24 -5.78 -4.65 9.30
C PHE A 24 -4.73 -3.56 9.15
N LEU A 25 -4.98 -2.63 8.23
CA LEU A 25 -4.08 -1.51 7.97
C LEU A 25 -4.84 -0.21 7.68
N THR A 26 -4.13 0.88 7.93
CA THR A 26 -4.54 2.24 7.63
C THR A 26 -3.50 2.90 6.74
N VAL A 27 -3.95 3.51 5.65
CA VAL A 27 -3.14 4.21 4.66
C VAL A 27 -3.38 5.71 4.76
N THR A 28 -2.32 6.49 4.95
CA THR A 28 -2.37 7.96 5.01
C THR A 28 -1.32 8.56 4.11
N TYR A 29 -1.69 9.57 3.32
CA TYR A 29 -0.76 10.33 2.49
C TYR A 29 -0.29 11.59 3.22
N ASN A 30 0.92 12.04 2.92
CA ASN A 30 1.50 13.27 3.47
C ASN A 30 0.81 14.56 3.00
N ASN A 31 -0.05 14.49 1.98
CA ASN A 31 -0.83 15.62 1.46
C ASN A 31 -2.21 15.76 2.12
N GLY A 32 -2.49 15.01 3.20
CA GLY A 32 -3.76 15.03 3.91
C GLY A 32 -4.82 14.06 3.36
N ARG A 33 -4.51 13.31 2.29
CA ARG A 33 -5.43 12.29 1.73
C ARG A 33 -5.46 11.03 2.62
N GLY A 34 -6.66 10.51 2.88
CA GLY A 34 -6.91 9.43 3.85
C GLY A 34 -7.37 9.97 5.22
N PRO A 35 -7.40 9.14 6.28
CA PRO A 35 -6.98 7.75 6.34
C PRO A 35 -7.91 6.80 5.58
N PHE A 36 -7.34 5.87 4.84
CA PHE A 36 -8.06 4.77 4.19
C PHE A 36 -7.85 3.46 4.92
N GLN A 37 -8.91 2.67 5.04
CA GLN A 37 -8.86 1.37 5.71
C GLN A 37 -8.62 0.27 4.69
N GLY A 38 -7.87 -0.74 5.09
CA GLY A 38 -7.58 -1.89 4.27
C GLY A 38 -7.21 -3.11 5.08
N PHE A 39 -6.86 -4.17 4.37
CA PHE A 39 -6.36 -5.40 4.97
C PHE A 39 -5.34 -6.10 4.08
N GLU A 40 -4.47 -6.88 4.71
CA GLU A 40 -3.54 -7.81 4.07
C GLU A 40 -4.14 -9.21 4.01
N ILE A 41 -3.88 -9.90 2.90
CA ILE A 41 -4.10 -11.32 2.73
C ILE A 41 -2.71 -11.95 2.58
N ASP A 42 -2.36 -12.80 3.54
CA ASP A 42 -1.08 -13.52 3.56
C ASP A 42 -1.14 -14.73 2.63
N LEU A 43 -0.58 -14.56 1.42
CA LEU A 43 -0.40 -15.59 0.39
C LEU A 43 1.10 -15.72 0.10
N THR A 44 1.49 -16.65 -0.78
CA THR A 44 2.90 -16.79 -1.23
C THR A 44 3.52 -15.47 -1.71
N SER A 45 2.69 -14.59 -2.28
CA SER A 45 3.00 -13.17 -2.46
C SER A 45 1.94 -12.35 -1.73
N PRO A 46 2.31 -11.57 -0.69
CA PRO A 46 1.35 -10.80 0.09
C PRO A 46 0.50 -9.88 -0.81
N VAL A 47 -0.79 -9.82 -0.51
CA VAL A 47 -1.77 -8.98 -1.21
C VAL A 47 -2.35 -7.97 -0.23
N ILE A 48 -2.51 -6.73 -0.67
CA ILE A 48 -3.15 -5.65 0.08
C ILE A 48 -4.45 -5.24 -0.62
N ASN A 49 -5.54 -5.09 0.13
CA ASN A 49 -6.77 -4.47 -0.35
C ASN A 49 -7.02 -3.20 0.45
N VAL A 50 -7.24 -2.06 -0.21
CA VAL A 50 -7.52 -0.78 0.45
C VAL A 50 -8.77 -0.17 -0.14
N ASN A 51 -9.69 0.24 0.72
CA ASN A 51 -10.87 1.01 0.33
C ASN A 51 -10.52 2.50 0.30
N PHE A 52 -10.10 3.01 -0.87
CA PHE A 52 -9.91 4.45 -1.09
C PHE A 52 -11.27 5.12 -1.27
N THR A 53 -11.82 5.67 -0.18
CA THR A 53 -13.19 6.23 -0.14
C THR A 53 -13.41 7.45 -1.02
N ASP A 54 -12.35 8.03 -1.57
CA ASP A 54 -12.37 9.15 -2.50
C ASP A 54 -12.18 8.75 -3.97
N ASP A 55 -12.06 7.45 -4.25
CA ASP A 55 -11.91 6.89 -5.58
C ASP A 55 -12.62 5.52 -5.63
N ALA A 56 -11.85 4.42 -5.68
CA ALA A 56 -12.36 3.06 -5.69
C ALA A 56 -11.49 2.15 -4.79
N PRO A 57 -12.03 1.01 -4.32
CA PRO A 57 -11.20 0.00 -3.68
C PRO A 57 -10.18 -0.56 -4.68
N PHE A 58 -8.91 -0.60 -4.27
CA PHE A 58 -7.84 -1.17 -5.11
C PHE A 58 -7.11 -2.29 -4.38
N VAL A 59 -6.59 -3.21 -5.19
CA VAL A 59 -5.76 -4.33 -4.75
C VAL A 59 -4.33 -4.08 -5.21
N GLY A 60 -3.37 -4.34 -4.33
CA GLY A 60 -1.94 -4.29 -4.60
C GLY A 60 -1.26 -5.61 -4.26
N VAL A 61 -0.18 -5.92 -4.97
CA VAL A 61 0.66 -7.10 -4.71
C VAL A 61 2.08 -6.65 -4.37
N LEU A 62 2.67 -7.24 -3.33
CA LEU A 62 4.05 -6.97 -2.95
C LEU A 62 5.03 -7.69 -3.89
N GLY A 63 6.05 -6.99 -4.37
CA GLY A 63 7.11 -7.59 -5.19
C GLY A 63 8.41 -6.82 -5.15
N ILE A 64 9.45 -7.38 -5.79
CA ILE A 64 10.77 -6.75 -5.94
C ILE A 64 11.00 -6.40 -7.41
N ASN A 65 11.43 -5.18 -7.68
CA ASN A 65 11.82 -4.72 -9.02
C ASN A 65 13.07 -3.86 -8.91
N ASN A 66 14.12 -4.22 -9.66
CA ASN A 66 15.43 -3.57 -9.64
C ASN A 66 15.99 -3.40 -8.21
N GLY A 67 15.84 -4.43 -7.37
CA GLY A 67 16.31 -4.44 -5.98
C GLY A 67 15.47 -3.61 -4.99
N LYS A 68 14.38 -2.98 -5.44
CA LYS A 68 13.48 -2.19 -4.58
C LYS A 68 12.20 -2.97 -4.27
N THR A 69 11.74 -2.87 -3.03
CA THR A 69 10.43 -3.39 -2.63
C THR A 69 9.32 -2.47 -3.14
N GLN A 70 8.33 -3.03 -3.82
CA GLN A 70 7.25 -2.29 -4.46
C GLN A 70 5.88 -2.93 -4.20
N ILE A 71 4.84 -2.10 -4.20
CA ILE A 71 3.44 -2.52 -4.30
C ILE A 71 2.97 -2.20 -5.72
N PHE A 72 2.55 -3.23 -6.45
CA PHE A 72 1.96 -3.11 -7.79
C PHE A 72 0.44 -3.10 -7.66
N TRP A 73 -0.18 -1.95 -7.91
CA TRP A 73 -1.63 -1.79 -7.81
C TRP A 73 -2.32 -2.13 -9.12
N ILE A 74 -3.56 -2.62 -9.01
CA ILE A 74 -4.40 -2.97 -10.17
C ILE A 74 -4.72 -1.77 -11.08
N ASN A 75 -4.66 -0.55 -10.56
CA ASN A 75 -4.82 0.69 -11.33
C ASN A 75 -3.52 1.15 -12.02
N ALA A 76 -2.54 0.25 -12.18
CA ALA A 76 -1.23 0.49 -12.77
C ALA A 76 -0.32 1.48 -12.00
N THR A 77 -0.71 1.91 -10.79
CA THR A 77 0.18 2.68 -9.93
C THR A 77 1.19 1.76 -9.23
N VAL A 78 2.38 2.29 -8.95
CA VAL A 78 3.43 1.57 -8.23
C VAL A 78 3.85 2.40 -7.03
N TRP A 79 3.89 1.77 -5.85
CA TRP A 79 4.45 2.38 -4.65
C TRP A 79 5.78 1.73 -4.33
N THR A 80 6.82 2.52 -4.08
CA THR A 80 8.15 2.02 -3.74
C THR A 80 8.42 2.24 -2.26
N LYS A 81 8.94 1.22 -1.56
CA LYS A 81 9.29 1.32 -0.15
C LYS A 81 10.45 2.29 0.04
N ILE A 82 10.34 3.17 1.04
CA ILE A 82 11.39 4.11 1.48
C ILE A 82 12.16 3.48 2.65
#